data_AF-A0A6P7TZG2-F1
#
_entry.id   AF-A0A6P7TZG2-F1
#
_cell.length_a   1.000
_cell.length_b   1.000
_cell.length_c   1.000
_cell.angle_alpha   90.00
_cell.angle_beta   90.00
_cell.angle_gamma   90.00
#
_symmetry.space_group_name_H-M   'P 1'
#
loop_
_entity.id
_entity.type
_entity.pdbx_description
1 polymer ?
#
loop_
_entity_poly.entity_id
_entity_poly.type
_entity_poly.pdbx_seq_one_letter_code
_entity_poly.pdbx_strand_id
1 'polypeptide(L)'
;MEEKAWLKLHSYLLRTLIAAIYLGRQPDSSATTTQNGTSAVSKRPMVHVLRDLKQLFQQHVVDCKHYKLPIKYTIHGPYPTRISSYLLQNHHQVFLLMVEHVLYIHLLYENGFDKADEEEEKRIQTTVVSLVDGLVSKHKCSLISEENGKKTWNLTLLENLVLLAETISHITILAAVCHRILKPMKTSWVKKNKKKKELNIPQPKTFENFNNLTASLEKSTHELHKAVTDINPVFKLLNLHHLNLTESISSEEEDVAMEMMMWKRVEESYQQSAHQVTDLLHHKLEYLSSLHL
;
A
#
# COMPACT_ATOMS: atom_id res chain seq x y z
N MET A 1 19.94 -11.09 -11.34
CA MET A 1 19.27 -12.02 -10.38
C MET A 1 18.31 -11.26 -9.48
N GLU A 2 18.75 -10.16 -8.85
CA GLU A 2 17.89 -9.29 -8.02
C GLU A 2 16.67 -8.73 -8.78
N GLU A 3 16.87 -8.15 -9.96
CA GLU A 3 15.78 -7.63 -10.80
C GLU A 3 14.72 -8.68 -11.13
N LYS A 4 15.13 -9.89 -11.49
CA LYS A 4 14.21 -11.01 -11.74
C LYS A 4 13.40 -11.36 -10.50
N ALA A 5 14.02 -11.33 -9.32
CA ALA A 5 13.35 -11.59 -8.06
C ALA A 5 12.31 -10.49 -7.75
N TRP A 6 12.67 -9.22 -7.99
CA TRP A 6 11.79 -8.07 -7.81
C TRP A 6 10.59 -8.09 -8.77
N LEU A 7 10.83 -8.32 -10.07
CA LEU A 7 9.77 -8.43 -11.07
C LEU A 7 8.81 -9.58 -10.76
N LYS A 8 9.33 -10.73 -10.31
CA LYS A 8 8.50 -11.89 -9.94
C LYS A 8 7.63 -11.59 -8.71
N LEU A 9 8.16 -10.86 -7.72
CA LEU A 9 7.41 -10.39 -6.56
C LEU A 9 6.24 -9.48 -6.99
N HIS A 10 6.51 -8.49 -7.84
CA HIS A 10 5.47 -7.61 -8.39
C HIS A 10 4.44 -8.36 -9.23
N SER A 11 4.85 -9.35 -10.01
CA SER A 11 3.93 -10.19 -10.79
C SER A 11 2.96 -10.93 -9.87
N TYR A 12 3.44 -11.52 -8.77
CA TYR A 12 2.58 -12.17 -7.79
C TYR A 12 1.66 -11.17 -7.07
N LEU A 13 2.17 -10.00 -6.68
CA LEU A 13 1.38 -8.94 -6.07
C LEU A 13 0.20 -8.55 -6.96
N LEU A 14 0.48 -8.22 -8.23
CA LEU A 14 -0.54 -7.80 -9.19
C LEU A 14 -1.58 -8.89 -9.43
N ARG A 15 -1.14 -10.13 -9.63
CA ARG A 15 -2.05 -11.28 -9.82
C ARG A 15 -2.93 -11.51 -8.59
N THR A 16 -2.38 -11.33 -7.39
CA THR A 16 -3.11 -11.46 -6.13
C THR A 16 -4.18 -10.36 -6.00
N LEU A 17 -3.84 -9.11 -6.31
CA LEU A 17 -4.81 -8.00 -6.34
C LEU A 17 -5.95 -8.28 -7.33
N ILE A 18 -5.61 -8.72 -8.54
CA ILE A 18 -6.61 -9.06 -9.56
C ILE A 18 -7.54 -10.17 -9.07
N ALA A 19 -6.99 -11.26 -8.52
CA ALA A 19 -7.79 -12.35 -7.97
C ALA A 19 -8.72 -11.89 -6.83
N ALA A 20 -8.24 -11.01 -5.94
CA ALA A 20 -9.05 -10.42 -4.88
C ALA A 20 -10.17 -9.54 -5.44
N ILE A 21 -9.90 -8.71 -6.46
CA ILE A 21 -10.91 -7.89 -7.12
C ILE A 21 -12.01 -8.76 -7.74
N TYR A 22 -11.65 -9.86 -8.42
CA TYR A 22 -12.63 -10.81 -8.95
C TYR A 22 -13.43 -11.51 -7.87
N LEU A 23 -12.83 -11.77 -6.71
CA LEU A 23 -13.54 -12.35 -5.56
C LEU A 23 -14.60 -11.39 -5.00
N GLY A 24 -14.31 -10.09 -4.95
CA GLY A 24 -15.24 -9.06 -4.49
C GLY A 24 -16.30 -8.64 -5.52
N ARG A 25 -16.27 -9.18 -6.74
CA ARG A 25 -17.32 -8.94 -7.74
C ARG A 25 -18.51 -9.85 -7.44
N GLN A 26 -19.62 -9.24 -7.04
CA GLN A 26 -20.91 -9.94 -7.05
C GLN A 26 -21.26 -10.28 -8.51
N PRO A 27 -21.80 -11.48 -8.82
CA PRO A 27 -22.31 -11.75 -10.14
C PRO A 27 -23.44 -10.76 -10.43
N ASP A 28 -23.28 -9.92 -11.45
CA ASP A 28 -24.31 -8.98 -11.87
C ASP A 28 -25.59 -9.78 -12.17
N SER A 29 -26.71 -9.42 -11.53
CA SER A 29 -28.01 -10.06 -11.78
C SER A 29 -28.52 -9.84 -13.22
N SER A 30 -27.78 -9.09 -14.05
CA SER A 30 -28.05 -8.84 -15.47
C SER A 30 -27.21 -9.70 -16.42
N ALA A 31 -26.30 -10.54 -15.91
CA ALA A 31 -25.53 -11.45 -16.75
C ALA A 31 -26.30 -12.77 -17.01
N THR A 32 -27.47 -12.67 -17.64
CA THR A 32 -27.92 -13.72 -18.57
C THR A 32 -27.00 -13.69 -19.79
N THR A 33 -25.75 -14.11 -19.58
CA THR A 33 -24.85 -14.44 -20.69
C THR A 33 -25.37 -15.76 -21.25
N THR A 34 -26.00 -15.66 -22.42
CA THR A 34 -26.24 -16.77 -23.34
C THR A 34 -24.95 -17.57 -23.49
N GLN A 35 -24.85 -18.70 -22.78
CA GLN A 35 -23.74 -19.62 -22.90
C GLN A 35 -23.88 -20.39 -24.22
N ASN A 36 -23.32 -19.81 -25.28
CA ASN A 36 -23.02 -20.57 -26.49
C ASN A 36 -21.83 -21.50 -26.20
N GLY A 37 -22.14 -22.74 -25.83
CA GLY A 37 -21.36 -23.92 -26.22
C GLY A 37 -19.93 -24.10 -25.69
N THR A 38 -19.41 -23.25 -24.80
CA THR A 38 -18.24 -23.62 -23.99
C THR A 38 -18.74 -24.21 -22.69
N SER A 39 -18.94 -25.52 -22.74
CA SER A 39 -19.22 -26.37 -21.58
C SER A 39 -18.40 -25.93 -20.37
N ALA A 40 -19.06 -25.93 -19.21
CA ALA A 40 -18.52 -25.64 -17.89
C ALA A 40 -17.24 -26.44 -17.60
N VAL A 41 -16.09 -25.97 -18.10
CA VAL A 41 -14.81 -26.28 -17.49
C VAL A 41 -14.92 -25.67 -16.10
N SER A 42 -14.98 -26.52 -15.09
CA SER A 42 -15.00 -26.16 -13.67
C SER A 42 -13.98 -25.06 -13.41
N LYS A 43 -14.42 -23.80 -13.48
CA LYS A 43 -13.55 -22.65 -13.24
C LYS A 43 -13.27 -22.70 -11.76
N ARG A 44 -12.02 -23.04 -11.42
CA ARG A 44 -11.54 -23.10 -10.04
C ARG A 44 -12.02 -21.84 -9.29
N PRO A 45 -12.72 -21.97 -8.15
CA PRO A 45 -13.24 -20.82 -7.42
C PRO A 45 -12.13 -19.81 -7.11
N MET A 46 -12.41 -18.52 -7.29
CA MET A 46 -11.40 -17.46 -7.13
C MET A 46 -10.78 -17.43 -5.73
N VAL A 47 -11.51 -17.85 -4.69
CA VAL A 47 -10.96 -17.98 -3.34
C VAL A 47 -9.78 -18.95 -3.28
N HIS A 48 -9.81 -20.05 -4.03
CA HIS A 48 -8.67 -20.99 -4.08
C HIS A 48 -7.50 -20.42 -4.86
N VAL A 49 -7.78 -19.70 -5.96
CA VAL A 49 -6.73 -19.01 -6.73
C VAL A 49 -6.05 -17.93 -5.87
N LEU A 50 -6.82 -17.15 -5.12
CA LEU A 50 -6.29 -16.15 -4.20
C LEU A 50 -5.42 -16.78 -3.10
N ARG A 51 -5.86 -17.91 -2.53
CA ARG A 51 -5.11 -18.64 -1.51
C ARG A 51 -3.76 -19.16 -2.04
N ASP A 52 -3.74 -19.74 -3.24
CA ASP A 52 -2.50 -20.19 -3.87
C ASP A 52 -1.57 -19.02 -4.19
N LEU A 53 -2.11 -17.90 -4.70
CA LEU A 53 -1.32 -16.71 -4.99
C LEU A 53 -0.74 -16.10 -3.72
N LYS A 54 -1.49 -16.06 -2.60
CA LYS A 54 -0.97 -15.68 -1.28
C LYS A 54 0.22 -16.57 -0.91
N GLN A 55 0.08 -17.89 -1.02
CA GLN A 55 1.15 -18.85 -0.69
C GLN A 55 2.37 -18.69 -1.59
N LEU A 56 2.18 -18.53 -2.90
CA LEU A 56 3.27 -18.29 -3.85
C LEU A 56 3.99 -16.98 -3.57
N PHE A 57 3.25 -15.92 -3.26
CA PHE A 57 3.84 -14.63 -2.88
C PHE A 57 4.65 -14.77 -1.59
N GLN A 58 4.08 -15.40 -0.55
CA GLN A 58 4.73 -15.61 0.73
C GLN A 58 6.00 -16.46 0.60
N GLN A 59 5.95 -17.56 -0.17
CA GLN A 59 7.12 -18.39 -0.42
C GLN A 59 8.20 -17.61 -1.16
N HIS A 60 7.83 -16.84 -2.19
CA HIS A 60 8.79 -16.04 -2.95
C HIS A 60 9.42 -14.94 -2.10
N VAL A 61 8.70 -14.34 -1.15
CA VAL A 61 9.27 -13.42 -0.14
C VAL A 61 10.35 -14.12 0.69
N VAL A 62 10.08 -15.35 1.16
CA VAL A 62 11.06 -16.15 1.92
C VAL A 62 12.29 -16.46 1.07
N ASP A 63 12.09 -16.84 -0.19
CA ASP A 63 13.18 -17.11 -1.14
C ASP A 63 14.02 -15.85 -1.42
N CYS A 64 13.45 -14.66 -1.28
CA CYS A 64 14.12 -13.38 -1.48
C CYS A 64 14.78 -12.81 -0.21
N LYS A 65 14.78 -13.51 0.93
CA LYS A 65 15.25 -12.99 2.22
C LYS A 65 16.69 -12.45 2.20
N HIS A 66 17.55 -13.00 1.36
CA HIS A 66 18.94 -12.54 1.22
C HIS A 66 19.06 -11.16 0.58
N TYR A 67 18.03 -10.71 -0.15
CA TYR A 67 17.96 -9.34 -0.69
C TYR A 67 17.48 -8.30 0.34
N LYS A 68 17.21 -8.69 1.59
CA LYS A 68 16.84 -7.76 2.66
C LYS A 68 17.97 -6.78 3.01
N LEU A 69 19.22 -7.19 2.79
CA LEU A 69 20.38 -6.30 2.87
C LEU A 69 20.67 -5.73 1.47
N PRO A 70 20.87 -4.41 1.34
CA PRO A 70 21.17 -3.79 0.04
C PRO A 70 22.46 -4.36 -0.57
N ILE A 71 22.41 -4.77 -1.83
CA ILE A 71 23.59 -5.16 -2.59
C ILE A 71 24.31 -3.89 -3.02
N LYS A 72 25.60 -3.79 -2.70
CA LYS A 72 26.45 -2.68 -3.15
C LYS A 72 26.97 -2.99 -4.55
N TYR A 73 26.47 -2.25 -5.53
CA TYR A 73 27.01 -2.25 -6.89
C TYR A 73 28.09 -1.18 -7.03
N THR A 74 28.97 -1.35 -8.02
CA THR A 74 29.91 -0.30 -8.41
C THR A 74 29.16 0.85 -9.08
N ILE A 75 29.79 2.03 -9.19
CA ILE A 75 29.15 3.23 -9.78
C ILE A 75 28.68 2.97 -11.23
N HIS A 76 29.42 2.16 -11.99
CA HIS A 76 29.06 1.74 -13.35
C HIS A 76 28.32 0.39 -13.40
N GLY A 77 27.93 -0.14 -12.25
CA GLY A 77 27.16 -1.36 -12.13
C GLY A 77 25.67 -1.12 -12.38
N PRO A 78 24.85 -2.20 -12.35
CA PRO A 78 23.41 -2.05 -12.39
C PRO A 78 22.91 -1.29 -11.17
N TYR A 79 21.88 -0.47 -11.34
CA TYR A 79 21.26 0.23 -10.23
C TYR A 79 20.51 -0.77 -9.31
N PRO A 80 20.66 -0.68 -7.98
CA PRO A 80 19.98 -1.58 -7.06
C PRO A 80 18.46 -1.43 -7.16
N THR A 81 17.73 -2.52 -6.91
CA THR A 81 16.27 -2.48 -6.93
C THR A 81 15.71 -2.07 -5.57
N ARG A 82 14.40 -1.76 -5.53
CA ARG A 82 13.68 -1.40 -4.29
C ARG A 82 13.35 -2.60 -3.40
N ILE A 83 13.75 -3.82 -3.79
CA ILE A 83 13.42 -5.06 -3.05
C ILE A 83 13.95 -5.04 -1.61
N SER A 84 15.12 -4.45 -1.40
CA SER A 84 15.74 -4.38 -0.08
C SER A 84 14.90 -3.54 0.88
N SER A 85 14.53 -2.32 0.48
CA SER A 85 13.63 -1.43 1.23
C SER A 85 12.26 -2.09 1.47
N TYR A 86 11.68 -2.73 0.45
CA TYR A 86 10.39 -3.40 0.54
C TYR A 86 10.38 -4.56 1.56
N LEU A 87 11.45 -5.36 1.60
CA LEU A 87 11.60 -6.48 2.53
C LEU A 87 12.03 -6.02 3.92
N LEU A 88 12.96 -5.07 4.02
CA LEU A 88 13.50 -4.58 5.28
C LEU A 88 12.43 -3.91 6.14
N GLN A 89 11.53 -3.17 5.48
CA GLN A 89 10.49 -2.40 6.14
C GLN A 89 9.15 -3.15 6.24
N ASN A 90 9.11 -4.42 5.84
CA ASN A 90 7.93 -5.29 5.97
C ASN A 90 6.67 -4.83 5.20
N HIS A 91 6.82 -4.10 4.09
CA HIS A 91 5.69 -3.74 3.22
C HIS A 91 4.95 -4.98 2.69
N HIS A 92 5.68 -6.05 2.40
CA HIS A 92 5.11 -7.35 2.02
C HIS A 92 4.18 -7.95 3.08
N GLN A 93 4.48 -7.73 4.36
CA GLN A 93 3.71 -8.28 5.47
C GLN A 93 2.35 -7.58 5.58
N VAL A 94 2.34 -6.25 5.43
CA VAL A 94 1.11 -5.43 5.37
C VAL A 94 0.19 -5.93 4.25
N PHE A 95 0.76 -6.16 3.07
CA PHE A 95 0.01 -6.70 1.92
C PHE A 95 -0.56 -8.10 2.21
N LEU A 96 0.27 -9.02 2.72
CA LEU A 96 -0.15 -10.40 3.03
C LEU A 96 -1.27 -10.46 4.07
N LEU A 97 -1.19 -9.65 5.12
CA LEU A 97 -2.21 -9.57 6.16
C LEU A 97 -3.54 -9.04 5.61
N MET A 98 -3.50 -8.05 4.70
CA MET A 98 -4.72 -7.56 4.07
C MET A 98 -5.33 -8.58 3.09
N VAL A 99 -4.51 -9.38 2.41
CA VAL A 99 -5.01 -10.52 1.61
C VAL A 99 -5.64 -11.59 2.51
N GLU A 100 -5.05 -11.85 3.67
CA GLU A 100 -5.61 -12.73 4.70
C GLU A 100 -6.93 -12.20 5.25
N HIS A 101 -7.05 -10.89 5.45
CA HIS A 101 -8.31 -10.26 5.83
C HIS A 101 -9.39 -10.45 4.76
N VAL A 102 -9.08 -10.28 3.46
CA VAL A 102 -10.04 -10.58 2.37
C VAL A 102 -10.50 -12.03 2.41
N LEU A 103 -9.57 -12.98 2.62
CA LEU A 103 -9.91 -14.41 2.72
C LEU A 103 -10.78 -14.70 3.95
N TYR A 104 -10.52 -14.03 5.09
CA TYR A 104 -11.33 -14.11 6.29
C TYR A 104 -12.76 -13.60 6.04
N ILE A 105 -12.91 -12.42 5.44
CA ILE A 105 -14.23 -11.85 5.11
C ILE A 105 -15.00 -12.76 4.14
N HIS A 106 -14.31 -13.35 3.16
CA HIS A 106 -14.95 -14.33 2.27
C HIS A 106 -15.38 -15.61 3.01
N LEU A 107 -14.61 -16.07 4.01
CA LEU A 107 -15.01 -17.21 4.83
C LEU A 107 -16.32 -16.95 5.58
N LEU A 108 -16.50 -15.74 6.11
CA LEU A 108 -17.73 -15.28 6.76
C LEU A 108 -18.89 -15.17 5.77
N TYR A 109 -18.61 -14.72 4.54
CA TYR A 109 -19.61 -14.69 3.47
C TYR A 109 -20.19 -16.07 3.19
N GLU A 110 -19.34 -17.10 3.10
CA GLU A 110 -19.76 -18.48 2.82
C GLU A 110 -20.43 -19.17 4.02
N ASN A 111 -19.92 -18.95 5.23
CA ASN A 111 -20.33 -19.70 6.43
C ASN A 111 -21.31 -18.96 7.35
N GLY A 112 -21.54 -17.67 7.13
CA GLY A 112 -22.23 -16.80 8.07
C GLY A 112 -21.34 -16.37 9.25
N PHE A 113 -21.87 -15.45 10.06
CA PHE A 113 -21.14 -14.84 11.19
C PHE A 113 -20.98 -15.78 12.40
N ASP A 114 -21.70 -16.90 12.45
CA ASP A 114 -21.65 -17.83 13.60
C ASP A 114 -20.30 -18.57 13.70
N LYS A 115 -19.52 -18.60 12.62
CA LYS A 115 -18.16 -19.16 12.60
C LYS A 115 -17.08 -18.06 12.61
N ALA A 116 -17.42 -16.84 13.03
CA ALA A 116 -16.46 -15.77 13.12
C ALA A 116 -15.44 -16.06 14.22
N ASP A 117 -14.17 -16.14 13.84
CA ASP A 117 -13.06 -16.03 14.77
C ASP A 117 -12.76 -14.53 14.96
N GLU A 118 -13.38 -13.95 15.99
CA GLU A 118 -13.24 -12.50 16.27
C GLU A 118 -11.82 -12.13 16.70
N GLU A 119 -11.12 -13.04 17.40
CA GLU A 119 -9.74 -12.83 17.87
C GLU A 119 -8.78 -12.79 16.69
N GLU A 120 -8.94 -13.71 15.72
CA GLU A 120 -8.14 -13.72 14.50
C GLU A 120 -8.39 -12.47 13.64
N GLU A 121 -9.65 -12.04 13.47
CA GLU A 121 -9.97 -10.80 12.76
C GLU A 121 -9.25 -9.60 13.38
N LYS A 122 -9.39 -9.46 14.70
CA LYS A 122 -8.82 -8.35 15.46
C LYS A 122 -7.29 -8.38 15.42
N ARG A 123 -6.68 -9.57 15.50
CA ARG A 123 -5.22 -9.75 15.36
C ARG A 123 -4.74 -9.23 14.02
N ILE A 124 -5.39 -9.65 12.93
CA ILE A 124 -5.03 -9.23 11.57
C ILE A 124 -5.12 -7.70 11.45
N GLN A 125 -6.26 -7.11 11.81
CA GLN A 125 -6.51 -5.68 11.69
C GLN A 125 -5.54 -4.84 12.53
N THR A 126 -5.36 -5.22 13.80
CA THR A 126 -4.44 -4.50 14.71
C THR A 126 -3.00 -4.56 14.21
N THR A 127 -2.58 -5.72 13.67
CA THR A 127 -1.23 -5.88 13.10
C THR A 127 -1.06 -5.03 11.84
N VAL A 128 -2.05 -4.98 10.95
CA VAL A 128 -2.02 -4.12 9.77
C VAL A 128 -1.87 -2.65 10.16
N VAL A 129 -2.72 -2.16 11.07
CA VAL A 129 -2.68 -0.77 11.53
C VAL A 129 -1.34 -0.45 12.18
N SER A 130 -0.86 -1.30 13.09
CA SER A 130 0.42 -1.10 13.76
C SER A 130 1.61 -1.03 12.79
N LEU A 131 1.63 -1.89 11.77
CA LEU A 131 2.69 -1.88 10.77
C LEU A 131 2.64 -0.61 9.89
N VAL A 132 1.44 -0.20 9.46
CA VAL A 132 1.27 1.01 8.64
C VAL A 132 1.64 2.25 9.47
N ASP A 133 1.15 2.38 10.70
CA ASP A 133 1.49 3.51 11.57
C ASP A 133 2.99 3.56 11.89
N GLY A 134 3.62 2.40 12.10
CA GLY A 134 5.07 2.30 12.27
C GLY A 134 5.85 2.76 11.04
N LEU A 135 5.39 2.37 9.84
CA LEU A 135 5.97 2.80 8.57
C LEU A 135 5.84 4.31 8.36
N VAL A 136 4.64 4.86 8.57
CA VAL A 136 4.40 6.31 8.43
C VAL A 136 5.27 7.06 9.44
N SER A 137 5.22 6.67 10.72
CA SER A 137 5.97 7.35 11.79
C SER A 137 7.48 7.35 11.56
N LYS A 138 8.03 6.26 11.01
CA LYS A 138 9.46 6.15 10.68
C LYS A 138 9.90 7.15 9.61
N HIS A 139 9.01 7.52 8.69
CA HIS A 139 9.33 8.37 7.54
C HIS A 139 8.72 9.77 7.61
N LYS A 140 8.19 10.19 8.77
CA LYS A 140 7.78 11.58 9.04
C LYS A 140 8.96 12.57 9.15
N CYS A 141 10.17 12.14 8.82
CA CYS A 141 11.38 12.95 8.95
C CYS A 141 11.47 14.02 7.85
N SER A 142 12.20 15.10 8.15
CA SER A 142 12.53 16.12 7.16
C SER A 142 13.53 15.59 6.13
N LEU A 143 13.46 16.12 4.91
CA LEU A 143 14.46 15.93 3.84
C LEU A 143 15.88 16.26 4.29
N ILE A 144 15.99 17.17 5.26
CA ILE A 144 17.25 17.53 5.91
C ILE A 144 17.27 16.85 7.26
N SER A 145 18.26 16.01 7.48
CA SER A 145 18.58 15.46 8.78
C SER A 145 19.78 16.20 9.35
N GLU A 146 19.67 16.70 10.58
CA GLU A 146 20.80 17.31 11.29
C GLU A 146 21.39 16.28 12.25
N GLU A 147 22.56 15.75 11.90
CA GLU A 147 23.33 14.87 12.78
C GLU A 147 24.63 15.59 13.16
N ASN A 148 24.88 15.73 14.47
CA ASN A 148 26.09 16.37 15.01
C ASN A 148 26.33 17.81 14.49
N GLY A 149 25.26 18.59 14.29
CA GLY A 149 25.33 19.96 13.74
C GLY A 149 25.62 20.04 12.24
N LYS A 150 25.71 18.88 11.55
CA LYS A 150 25.85 18.80 10.10
C LYS A 150 24.50 18.48 9.47
N LYS A 151 23.99 19.40 8.66
CA LYS A 151 22.81 19.18 7.82
C LYS A 151 23.17 18.24 6.68
N THR A 152 22.48 17.10 6.62
CA THR A 152 22.66 16.07 5.59
C THR A 152 21.35 15.83 4.86
N TRP A 153 21.44 15.57 3.56
CA TRP A 153 20.30 15.31 2.71
C TRP A 153 19.89 13.84 2.80
N ASN A 154 18.64 13.59 3.17
CA ASN A 154 18.08 12.25 3.16
C ASN A 154 17.50 11.93 1.77
N LEU A 155 18.38 11.52 0.86
CA LEU A 155 18.03 11.18 -0.52
C LEU A 155 17.10 9.96 -0.63
N THR A 156 17.02 9.13 0.42
CA THR A 156 16.16 7.93 0.44
C THR A 156 14.74 8.21 0.91
N LEU A 157 14.48 9.40 1.46
CA LEU A 157 13.18 9.73 2.05
C LEU A 157 12.06 9.65 1.01
N LEU A 158 12.23 10.30 -0.15
CA LEU A 158 11.19 10.31 -1.19
C LEU A 158 10.90 8.90 -1.71
N GLU A 159 11.93 8.08 -1.91
CA GLU A 159 11.77 6.69 -2.32
C GLU A 159 10.95 5.89 -1.29
N ASN A 160 11.23 6.06 0.00
CA ASN A 160 10.48 5.41 1.08
C ASN A 160 9.02 5.87 1.14
N LEU A 161 8.77 7.17 0.94
CA LEU A 161 7.41 7.73 0.91
C LEU A 161 6.62 7.22 -0.30
N VAL A 162 7.25 7.11 -1.47
CA VAL A 162 6.65 6.49 -2.66
C VAL A 162 6.30 5.03 -2.39
N LEU A 163 7.22 4.26 -1.81
CA LEU A 163 6.99 2.85 -1.49
C LEU A 163 5.84 2.65 -0.48
N LEU A 164 5.72 3.57 0.47
CA LEU A 164 4.62 3.59 1.42
C LEU A 164 3.29 3.98 0.76
N ALA A 165 3.29 4.96 -0.15
CA ALA A 165 2.11 5.33 -0.93
C ALA A 165 1.64 4.18 -1.84
N GLU A 166 2.56 3.42 -2.45
CA GLU A 166 2.25 2.18 -3.17
C GLU A 166 1.61 1.14 -2.23
N THR A 167 2.15 0.97 -1.02
CA THR A 167 1.62 0.04 -0.03
C THR A 167 0.20 0.40 0.39
N ILE A 168 -0.05 1.67 0.72
CA ILE A 168 -1.39 2.18 1.01
C ILE A 168 -2.33 1.91 -0.17
N SER A 169 -1.87 2.20 -1.40
CA SER A 169 -2.66 1.96 -2.61
C SER A 169 -3.10 0.50 -2.74
N HIS A 170 -2.22 -0.46 -2.47
CA HIS A 170 -2.54 -1.88 -2.52
C HIS A 170 -3.55 -2.29 -1.43
N ILE A 171 -3.35 -1.85 -0.18
CA ILE A 171 -4.26 -2.22 0.92
C ILE A 171 -5.62 -1.52 0.81
N THR A 172 -5.69 -0.30 0.26
CA THR A 172 -6.97 0.36 -0.04
C THR A 172 -7.78 -0.44 -1.05
N ILE A 173 -7.15 -1.02 -2.08
CA ILE A 173 -7.82 -1.90 -3.05
C ILE A 173 -8.39 -3.13 -2.33
N LEU A 174 -7.62 -3.76 -1.44
CA LEU A 174 -8.07 -4.93 -0.67
C LEU A 174 -9.18 -4.58 0.32
N ALA A 175 -9.10 -3.42 0.99
CA ALA A 175 -10.17 -2.90 1.83
C ALA A 175 -11.46 -2.67 1.03
N ALA A 176 -11.35 -2.14 -0.19
CA ALA A 176 -12.49 -1.97 -1.07
C ALA A 176 -13.13 -3.30 -1.49
N VAL A 177 -12.33 -4.36 -1.68
CA VAL A 177 -12.82 -5.73 -1.89
C VAL A 177 -13.62 -6.21 -0.68
N CYS A 178 -13.08 -6.05 0.54
CA CYS A 178 -13.81 -6.39 1.77
C CYS A 178 -15.14 -5.62 1.87
N HIS A 179 -15.13 -4.30 1.63
CA HIS A 179 -16.33 -3.48 1.62
C HIS A 179 -17.38 -3.97 0.62
N ARG A 180 -16.98 -4.35 -0.61
CA ARG A 180 -17.89 -4.91 -1.63
C ARG A 180 -18.55 -6.20 -1.20
N ILE A 181 -17.89 -7.02 -0.39
CA ILE A 181 -18.46 -8.25 0.17
C ILE A 181 -19.34 -7.93 1.38
N LEU A 182 -18.88 -7.08 2.29
CA LEU A 182 -19.56 -6.78 3.56
C LEU A 182 -20.82 -5.92 3.40
N LYS A 183 -20.84 -4.97 2.46
CA LYS A 183 -22.00 -4.08 2.25
C LYS A 183 -23.31 -4.84 1.95
N PRO A 184 -23.36 -5.78 1.00
CA PRO A 184 -24.57 -6.59 0.78
C PRO A 184 -24.86 -7.54 1.94
N MET A 185 -23.85 -8.06 2.65
CA MET A 185 -24.04 -8.86 3.86
C MET A 185 -24.73 -8.07 4.97
N LYS A 186 -24.29 -6.84 5.25
CA LYS A 186 -24.91 -5.91 6.21
C LYS A 186 -26.37 -5.64 5.83
N THR A 187 -26.61 -5.31 4.56
CA THR A 187 -27.96 -5.07 4.04
C THR A 187 -28.88 -6.28 4.23
N SER A 188 -28.36 -7.48 3.95
CA SER A 188 -29.10 -8.74 4.09
C SER A 188 -29.39 -9.08 5.56
N TRP A 189 -28.42 -8.84 6.45
CA TRP A 189 -28.57 -9.03 7.89
C TRP A 189 -29.65 -8.09 8.47
N VAL A 190 -29.59 -6.79 8.15
CA VAL A 190 -30.61 -5.80 8.58
C VAL A 190 -32.01 -6.21 8.10
N LYS A 191 -32.14 -6.67 6.85
CA LYS A 191 -33.42 -7.14 6.29
C LYS A 191 -33.96 -8.39 7.02
N LYS A 192 -33.09 -9.36 7.34
CA LYS A 192 -33.47 -10.58 8.07
C LYS A 192 -33.98 -10.24 9.48
N ASN A 193 -33.29 -9.37 10.21
CA ASN A 193 -33.68 -9.00 11.57
C ASN A 193 -35.00 -8.21 11.61
N LYS A 194 -35.25 -7.30 10.66
CA LYS A 194 -36.54 -6.59 10.55
C LYS A 194 -37.72 -7.54 10.31
N LYS A 195 -37.52 -8.63 9.55
CA LYS A 195 -38.59 -9.59 9.23
C LYS A 195 -38.93 -10.53 10.39
N LYS A 196 -37.95 -10.92 11.19
CA LYS A 196 -38.15 -11.95 12.21
C LYS A 196 -38.83 -11.47 13.49
N LYS A 197 -38.98 -10.14 13.73
CA LYS A 197 -39.41 -9.56 15.03
C LYS A 197 -38.66 -10.16 16.24
N GLU A 198 -37.51 -10.80 16.02
CA GLU A 198 -36.64 -11.33 17.06
C GLU A 198 -35.98 -10.12 17.72
N LEU A 199 -36.33 -9.90 18.99
CA LEU A 199 -35.79 -8.85 19.84
C LEU A 199 -34.25 -8.97 19.89
N ASN A 200 -33.55 -7.91 19.50
CA ASN A 200 -32.15 -7.61 19.83
C ASN A 200 -31.09 -8.69 19.51
N ILE A 201 -30.98 -9.18 18.26
CA ILE A 201 -29.74 -9.84 17.83
C ILE A 201 -28.65 -8.75 17.70
N PRO A 202 -27.55 -8.81 18.46
CA PRO A 202 -26.47 -7.82 18.38
C PRO A 202 -25.84 -7.84 16.98
N GLN A 203 -25.42 -6.66 16.51
CA GLN A 203 -24.77 -6.54 15.20
C GLN A 203 -23.44 -7.32 15.18
N PRO A 204 -23.14 -8.07 14.11
CA PRO A 204 -21.84 -8.71 13.94
C PRO A 204 -20.71 -7.68 14.07
N LYS A 205 -19.77 -7.93 14.98
CA LYS A 205 -18.64 -7.03 15.26
C LYS A 205 -17.76 -6.78 14.04
N THR A 206 -17.70 -7.72 13.10
CA THR A 206 -17.01 -7.58 11.80
C THR A 206 -17.34 -6.27 11.07
N PHE A 207 -18.57 -5.76 11.15
CA PHE A 207 -18.91 -4.48 10.52
C PHE A 207 -18.26 -3.28 11.20
N GLU A 208 -18.23 -3.28 12.54
CA GLU A 208 -17.57 -2.24 13.35
C GLU A 208 -16.05 -2.34 13.22
N ASN A 209 -15.50 -3.55 13.34
CA ASN A 209 -14.10 -3.88 13.12
C ASN A 209 -13.60 -3.36 11.77
N PHE A 210 -14.35 -3.60 10.69
CA PHE A 210 -14.01 -3.10 9.37
C PHE A 210 -14.05 -1.57 9.29
N ASN A 211 -15.06 -0.90 9.87
CA ASN A 211 -15.10 0.56 9.92
C ASN A 211 -13.91 1.14 10.71
N ASN A 212 -13.54 0.52 11.83
CA ASN A 212 -12.37 0.91 12.63
C ASN A 212 -11.05 0.73 11.85
N LEU A 213 -10.92 -0.36 11.08
CA LEU A 213 -9.79 -0.56 10.17
C LEU A 213 -9.74 0.56 9.13
N THR A 214 -10.85 0.85 8.44
CA THR A 214 -10.87 1.90 7.40
C THR A 214 -10.53 3.29 7.96
N ALA A 215 -11.05 3.63 9.14
CA ALA A 215 -10.77 4.91 9.80
C ALA A 215 -9.30 5.01 10.24
N SER A 216 -8.73 3.91 10.72
CA SER A 216 -7.30 3.85 11.06
C SER A 216 -6.43 4.03 9.82
N LEU A 217 -6.75 3.34 8.71
CA LEU A 217 -6.02 3.50 7.44
C LEU A 217 -6.15 4.92 6.87
N GLU A 218 -7.32 5.54 6.97
CA GLU A 218 -7.55 6.93 6.59
C GLU A 218 -6.65 7.88 7.41
N LYS A 219 -6.60 7.68 8.73
CA LYS A 219 -5.70 8.43 9.61
C LYS A 219 -4.23 8.29 9.19
N SER A 220 -3.73 7.07 9.02
CA SER A 220 -2.33 6.84 8.61
C SER A 220 -2.04 7.44 7.22
N THR A 221 -3.00 7.35 6.30
CA THR A 221 -2.90 7.95 4.96
C THR A 221 -2.85 9.47 5.04
N HIS A 222 -3.62 10.08 5.93
CA HIS A 222 -3.63 11.53 6.14
C HIS A 222 -2.30 12.01 6.72
N GLU A 223 -1.76 11.27 7.69
CA GLU A 223 -0.44 11.55 8.24
C GLU A 223 0.67 11.42 7.20
N LEU A 224 0.60 10.44 6.30
CA LEU A 224 1.53 10.31 5.17
C LEU A 224 1.38 11.47 4.18
N HIS A 225 0.15 11.82 3.82
CA HIS A 225 -0.13 12.94 2.93
C HIS A 225 0.49 14.23 3.48
N LYS A 226 0.34 14.47 4.79
CA LYS A 226 0.99 15.60 5.46
C LYS A 226 2.52 15.52 5.36
N ALA A 227 3.12 14.37 5.67
CA ALA A 227 4.57 14.18 5.59
C ALA A 227 5.13 14.46 4.18
N VAL A 228 4.41 14.06 3.12
CA VAL A 228 4.79 14.35 1.72
C VAL A 228 4.55 15.82 1.37
N THR A 229 3.51 16.45 1.91
CA THR A 229 3.24 17.88 1.67
C THR A 229 4.32 18.77 2.31
N ASP A 230 4.78 18.39 3.51
CA ASP A 230 5.78 19.12 4.29
C ASP A 230 7.18 19.10 3.66
N ILE A 231 7.40 18.30 2.62
CA ILE A 231 8.64 18.29 1.82
C ILE A 231 8.82 19.58 1.00
N ASN A 232 7.74 20.08 0.39
CA ASN A 232 7.80 21.23 -0.52
C ASN A 232 8.34 22.53 0.11
N PRO A 233 7.92 22.95 1.34
CA PRO A 233 8.49 24.14 1.97
C PRO A 233 9.98 23.98 2.31
N VAL A 234 10.46 22.75 2.55
CA VAL A 234 11.87 22.48 2.84
C VAL A 234 12.74 22.78 1.62
N PHE A 235 12.31 22.42 0.41
CA PHE A 235 13.02 22.80 -0.84
C PHE A 235 13.12 24.32 -1.02
N LYS A 236 12.01 25.03 -0.78
CA LYS A 236 11.99 26.50 -0.87
C LYS A 236 12.91 27.18 0.15
N LEU A 237 13.06 26.61 1.33
CA LEU A 237 13.93 27.12 2.40
C LEU A 237 15.41 26.78 2.18
N LEU A 238 15.70 25.64 1.55
CA LEU A 238 17.06 25.18 1.30
C LEU A 238 17.82 26.03 0.29
N ASN A 239 17.10 26.73 -0.59
CA ASN A 239 17.66 27.58 -1.64
C ASN A 239 18.93 26.95 -2.23
N LEU A 240 18.73 25.77 -2.84
CA LEU A 240 19.71 24.78 -3.27
C LEU A 240 20.93 25.33 -4.05
N HIS A 241 20.83 26.56 -4.52
CA HIS A 241 21.82 27.32 -5.27
C HIS A 241 23.04 27.70 -4.42
N HIS A 242 23.00 27.51 -3.09
CA HIS A 242 24.11 27.72 -2.17
C HIS A 242 24.89 26.44 -1.81
N LEU A 243 24.48 25.27 -2.31
CA LEU A 243 25.25 24.04 -2.15
C LEU A 243 26.28 23.97 -3.28
N ASN A 244 27.57 24.01 -2.92
CA ASN A 244 28.68 23.80 -3.87
C ASN A 244 28.99 22.29 -3.97
N LEU A 245 28.93 21.75 -5.19
CA LEU A 245 29.23 20.37 -5.58
C LEU A 245 30.74 20.14 -5.63
N THR A 246 31.49 21.21 -5.83
CA THR A 246 32.95 21.23 -5.87
C THR A 246 33.48 22.36 -4.99
N GLU A 247 34.53 22.08 -4.22
CA GLU A 247 35.51 23.11 -3.88
C GLU A 247 36.33 23.38 -5.16
N SER A 248 35.78 23.94 -6.24
CA SER A 248 36.61 24.28 -7.42
C SER A 248 37.41 25.55 -7.09
N ILE A 249 38.75 25.59 -7.00
CA ILE A 249 39.89 25.25 -7.90
C ILE A 249 39.90 26.07 -9.22
N SER A 250 38.76 26.42 -9.81
CA SER A 250 38.67 27.37 -10.92
C SER A 250 37.34 28.14 -10.86
N SER A 251 37.43 29.48 -10.82
CA SER A 251 36.31 30.40 -10.68
C SER A 251 35.72 30.82 -12.03
N GLU A 252 35.46 29.86 -12.93
CA GLU A 252 34.88 30.18 -14.24
C GLU A 252 33.35 30.34 -14.09
N GLU A 253 32.80 31.45 -14.56
CA GLU A 253 31.36 31.79 -14.42
C GLU A 253 30.45 30.71 -15.04
N GLU A 254 30.93 29.99 -16.05
CA GLU A 254 30.20 28.89 -16.70
C GLU A 254 29.99 27.68 -15.78
N ASP A 255 30.98 27.32 -14.94
CA ASP A 255 30.88 26.19 -14.01
C ASP A 255 29.84 26.47 -12.91
N VAL A 256 29.83 27.70 -12.39
CA VAL A 256 28.84 28.15 -11.39
C VAL A 256 27.43 28.18 -11.99
N ALA A 257 27.29 28.64 -13.22
CA ALA A 257 26.00 28.66 -13.91
C ALA A 257 25.47 27.24 -14.20
N MET A 258 26.33 26.31 -14.61
CA MET A 258 25.96 24.91 -14.82
C MET A 258 25.52 24.24 -13.53
N GLU A 259 26.27 24.43 -12.44
CA GLU A 259 25.93 23.89 -11.13
C GLU A 259 24.56 24.40 -10.64
N MET A 260 24.32 25.71 -10.74
CA MET A 260 23.03 26.31 -10.36
C MET A 260 21.87 25.70 -11.17
N MET A 261 22.08 25.47 -12.47
CA MET A 261 21.10 24.83 -13.34
C MET A 261 20.82 23.38 -12.94
N MET A 262 21.86 22.61 -12.57
CA MET A 262 21.71 21.23 -12.11
C MET A 262 20.87 21.15 -10.83
N TRP A 263 21.16 22.01 -9.86
CA TRP A 263 20.42 22.06 -8.60
C TRP A 263 18.96 22.47 -8.78
N LYS A 264 18.69 23.46 -9.62
CA LYS A 264 17.33 23.84 -9.99
C LYS A 264 16.55 22.67 -10.59
N ARG A 265 17.19 21.89 -11.47
CA ARG A 265 16.56 20.71 -12.09
C ARG A 265 16.26 19.60 -11.07
N VAL A 266 17.16 19.39 -10.10
CA VAL A 266 16.93 18.47 -8.99
C VAL A 266 15.73 18.94 -8.15
N GLU A 267 15.67 20.23 -7.82
CA GLU A 267 14.57 20.82 -7.07
C GLU A 267 13.21 20.60 -7.76
N GLU A 268 13.12 20.99 -9.04
CA GLU A 268 11.91 20.84 -9.85
C GLU A 268 11.46 19.38 -9.93
N SER A 269 12.40 18.44 -10.09
CA SER A 269 12.11 17.01 -10.16
C SER A 269 11.54 16.45 -8.84
N TYR A 270 12.09 16.87 -7.70
CA TYR A 270 11.58 16.46 -6.40
C TYR A 270 10.22 17.08 -6.08
N GLN A 271 10.03 18.37 -6.38
CA GLN A 271 8.73 19.04 -6.21
C GLN A 271 7.64 18.38 -7.05
N GLN A 272 7.94 18.08 -8.31
CA GLN A 272 7.01 17.37 -9.19
C GLN A 272 6.65 15.98 -8.64
N SER A 273 7.65 15.22 -8.18
CA SER A 273 7.43 13.89 -7.61
C SER A 273 6.60 13.94 -6.32
N ALA A 274 6.91 14.87 -5.42
CA ALA A 274 6.16 15.07 -4.18
C ALA A 274 4.70 15.47 -4.46
N HIS A 275 4.47 16.35 -5.45
CA HIS A 275 3.13 16.74 -5.87
C HIS A 275 2.32 15.54 -6.40
N GLN A 276 2.90 14.73 -7.29
CA GLN A 276 2.24 13.53 -7.81
C GLN A 276 1.86 12.53 -6.72
N VAL A 277 2.75 12.32 -5.74
CA VAL A 277 2.47 11.44 -4.60
C VAL A 277 1.38 12.03 -3.70
N THR A 278 1.39 13.35 -3.48
CA THR A 278 0.37 14.05 -2.70
C THR A 278 -1.01 13.90 -3.35
N ASP A 279 -1.10 14.15 -4.66
CA ASP A 279 -2.34 13.99 -5.41
C ASP A 279 -2.85 12.54 -5.36
N LEU A 280 -1.96 11.56 -5.54
CA LEU A 280 -2.32 10.15 -5.38
C LEU A 280 -2.93 9.87 -4.00
N LEU A 281 -2.27 10.33 -2.94
CA LEU A 281 -2.73 10.12 -1.57
C LEU A 281 -4.04 10.83 -1.27
N HIS A 282 -4.28 12.01 -1.86
CA HIS A 282 -5.55 12.71 -1.76
C HIS A 282 -6.71 11.85 -2.30
N HIS A 283 -6.57 11.29 -3.50
CA HIS A 283 -7.57 10.37 -4.05
C HIS A 283 -7.74 9.09 -3.21
N LYS A 284 -6.67 8.60 -2.57
CA LYS A 284 -6.76 7.44 -1.66
C LYS A 284 -7.53 7.76 -0.38
N LEU A 285 -7.36 8.97 0.16
CA LEU A 285 -8.14 9.44 1.31
C LEU A 285 -9.63 9.47 0.97
N GLU A 286 -10.01 10.18 -0.11
CA GLU A 286 -11.41 10.25 -0.55
C GLU A 286 -12.01 8.86 -0.75
N TYR A 287 -11.23 7.94 -1.35
CA TYR A 287 -11.71 6.59 -1.56
C TYR A 287 -11.87 5.81 -0.25
N LEU A 288 -10.93 5.90 0.69
CA LEU A 288 -11.03 5.25 2.00
C LEU A 288 -12.25 5.75 2.79
N SER A 289 -12.51 7.06 2.81
CA SER A 289 -13.67 7.64 3.48
C SER A 289 -15.00 7.12 2.88
N SER A 290 -15.00 6.72 1.61
CA SER A 290 -16.17 6.12 0.94
C SER A 290 -16.44 4.65 1.29
N LEU A 291 -15.51 3.97 1.98
CA LEU A 291 -15.60 2.54 2.29
C LEU A 291 -16.31 2.24 3.62
N HIS A 292 -16.84 3.23 4.33
CA HIS A 292 -17.63 2.96 5.53
C HIS A 292 -18.93 2.20 5.22
N LEU A 293 -19.17 1.15 6.01
CA LEU A 293 -20.35 0.27 5.91
C LEU A 293 -21.58 0.85 6.57
#